data_AF-A0A3Q3XIQ9-F1
#
_entry.id   AF-A0A3Q3XIQ9-F1
#
_cell.length_a   1.000
_cell.length_b   1.000
_cell.length_c   1.000
_cell.angle_alpha   90.00
_cell.angle_beta   90.00
_cell.angle_gamma   90.00
#
_symmetry.space_group_name_H-M   'P 1'
#
loop_
_entity.id
_entity.type
_entity.pdbx_description
1 polymer ?
#
loop_
_entity_poly.entity_id
_entity_poly.type
_entity_poly.pdbx_seq_one_letter_code
_entity_poly.pdbx_strand_id
1 'polypeptide(L)'
;PRAKVADQACGVCGDLARGYHFNALTCEGCKSFFRRAIKRTTQLRCPFLNKCSITKNNRRSCQACRFRKCQDIGMRSGKSSSAHPGPRLPLNHEPHQCSNPGSSPRLNRYLL
;
A
#
# COMPACT_ATOMS: atom_id res chain seq x y z
N PRO A 1 -8.77 9.23 -21.67
CA PRO A 1 -8.22 7.85 -21.66
C PRO A 1 -7.91 7.36 -20.24
N ARG A 2 -8.77 6.50 -19.67
CA ARG A 2 -8.48 5.84 -18.37
C ARG A 2 -7.29 4.92 -18.57
N ALA A 3 -6.16 5.22 -17.93
CA ALA A 3 -4.98 4.37 -17.97
C ALA A 3 -5.38 2.91 -17.69
N LYS A 4 -4.96 1.99 -18.57
CA LYS A 4 -5.23 0.56 -18.39
C LYS A 4 -4.62 0.16 -17.04
N VAL A 5 -5.46 -0.31 -16.11
CA VAL A 5 -5.04 -0.83 -14.79
C VAL A 5 -4.10 -2.05 -14.92
N ALA A 6 -3.86 -2.53 -16.14
CA ALA A 6 -3.16 -3.75 -16.52
C ALA A 6 -1.70 -3.85 -16.09
N ASP A 7 -1.09 -2.80 -15.53
CA ASP A 7 0.31 -2.83 -15.07
C ASP A 7 0.51 -2.15 -13.71
N GLN A 8 -0.54 -2.09 -12.89
CA GLN A 8 -0.42 -1.47 -11.57
C GLN A 8 -0.34 -2.51 -10.46
N ALA A 9 0.49 -2.24 -9.46
CA ALA A 9 0.67 -3.12 -8.31
C ALA A 9 -0.41 -2.87 -7.23
N CYS A 10 -0.82 -3.95 -6.57
CA CYS A 10 -1.70 -3.88 -5.41
C CYS A 10 -0.99 -3.18 -4.25
N GLY A 11 -1.56 -2.08 -3.76
CA GLY A 11 -0.97 -1.31 -2.65
C GLY A 11 -0.79 -2.09 -1.33
N VAL A 12 -1.45 -3.24 -1.18
CA VAL A 12 -1.33 -4.08 0.02
C VAL A 12 -0.16 -5.06 -0.08
N CYS A 13 -0.05 -5.80 -1.19
CA CYS A 13 0.82 -6.98 -1.29
C CYS A 13 1.73 -7.00 -2.52
N GLY A 14 1.65 -6.00 -3.40
CA GLY A 14 2.46 -5.91 -4.62
C GLY A 14 2.04 -6.84 -5.76
N ASP A 15 1.05 -7.71 -5.58
CA ASP A 15 0.49 -8.53 -6.68
C ASP A 15 -0.23 -7.67 -7.72
N LEU A 16 -0.50 -8.21 -8.91
CA LEU A 16 -1.16 -7.45 -9.98
C LEU A 16 -2.54 -6.94 -9.54
N ALA A 17 -2.73 -5.63 -9.57
CA ALA A 17 -4.02 -5.01 -9.26
C ALA A 17 -5.01 -5.31 -10.38
N ARG A 18 -6.27 -5.58 -10.00
CA ARG A 18 -7.36 -5.82 -10.96
C ARG A 18 -8.33 -4.65 -11.03
N GLY A 19 -8.22 -3.70 -10.10
CA GLY A 19 -9.05 -2.51 -10.05
C GLY A 19 -9.01 -1.83 -8.69
N TYR A 20 -9.81 -0.78 -8.58
CA TYR A 20 -10.08 -0.14 -7.30
C TYR A 20 -11.15 -0.94 -6.56
N HIS A 21 -10.84 -1.32 -5.32
CA HIS A 21 -11.76 -1.98 -4.41
C HIS A 21 -11.71 -1.29 -3.05
N PHE A 22 -12.87 -0.92 -2.52
CA PHE A 22 -12.96 -0.20 -1.24
C PHE A 22 -12.10 1.08 -1.23
N ASN A 23 -12.06 1.81 -2.34
CA ASN A 23 -11.31 3.06 -2.54
C ASN A 23 -9.77 2.91 -2.68
N ALA A 24 -9.24 1.69 -2.81
CA ALA A 24 -7.81 1.49 -3.04
C ALA A 24 -7.52 0.52 -4.20
N LEU A 25 -6.41 0.75 -4.90
CA LEU A 25 -5.95 -0.09 -5.99
C LEU A 25 -5.41 -1.42 -5.46
N THR A 26 -6.13 -2.52 -5.71
CA THR A 26 -5.84 -3.80 -5.08
C THR A 26 -6.04 -5.00 -6.01
N CYS A 27 -5.46 -6.14 -5.63
CA CYS A 27 -5.74 -7.43 -6.26
C CYS A 27 -7.01 -8.07 -5.68
N GLU A 28 -7.58 -9.04 -6.41
CA GLU A 28 -8.77 -9.79 -5.98
C GLU A 28 -8.60 -10.51 -4.63
N GLY A 29 -7.38 -10.96 -4.34
CA GLY A 29 -7.05 -11.60 -3.06
C GLY A 29 -7.18 -10.64 -1.88
N CYS A 30 -6.74 -9.39 -2.01
CA CYS A 30 -6.83 -8.37 -0.96
C CYS A 30 -8.24 -7.80 -0.84
N LYS A 31 -8.96 -7.63 -1.95
CA LYS A 31 -10.41 -7.32 -1.96
C LYS A 31 -11.21 -8.33 -1.14
N SER A 32 -11.07 -9.61 -1.48
CA SER A 32 -11.84 -10.69 -0.82
C SER A 32 -11.44 -10.88 0.64
N PHE A 33 -10.16 -10.67 0.96
CA PHE A 33 -9.67 -10.65 2.33
C PHE A 33 -10.31 -9.50 3.14
N PHE A 34 -10.23 -8.26 2.64
CA PHE A 34 -10.75 -7.09 3.33
C PHE A 34 -12.25 -7.21 3.62
N ARG A 35 -13.06 -7.64 2.62
CA ARG A 35 -14.50 -7.89 2.79
C ARG A 35 -14.83 -8.85 3.93
N ARG A 36 -14.00 -9.87 4.15
CA ARG A 36 -14.18 -10.84 5.25
C ARG A 36 -13.68 -10.27 6.57
N ALA A 37 -12.54 -9.58 6.55
CA ALA A 37 -11.92 -9.01 7.74
C ALA A 37 -12.80 -7.94 8.40
N ILE A 38 -13.47 -7.07 7.63
CA ILE A 38 -14.38 -6.05 8.18
C ILE A 38 -15.63 -6.62 8.85
N LYS A 39 -16.05 -7.83 8.48
CA LYS A 39 -17.21 -8.52 9.06
C LYS A 39 -16.84 -9.40 10.25
N ARG A 40 -15.54 -9.57 10.51
CA ARG A 40 -15.06 -10.47 11.54
C ARG A 40 -15.23 -9.81 12.90
N THR A 41 -15.89 -10.50 13.82
CA THR A 41 -16.06 -10.04 15.21
C THR A 41 -14.81 -10.30 16.05
N THR A 42 -14.11 -11.42 15.79
CA THR A 42 -12.84 -11.73 16.46
C THR A 42 -11.70 -10.84 15.95
N GLN A 43 -10.97 -10.22 16.88
CA GLN A 43 -9.78 -9.43 16.54
C GLN A 43 -8.72 -10.29 15.84
N LEU A 44 -8.14 -9.75 14.76
CA LEU A 44 -7.01 -10.37 14.09
C LEU A 44 -5.75 -10.12 14.93
N ARG A 45 -5.08 -11.19 15.34
CA ARG A 45 -3.81 -11.12 16.09
C ARG A 45 -2.62 -11.40 15.17
N CYS A 46 -1.54 -10.65 15.35
CA CYS A 46 -0.28 -10.93 14.68
C CYS A 46 0.43 -12.06 15.44
N PRO A 47 0.90 -13.13 14.76
CA PRO A 47 1.71 -14.16 15.40
C PRO A 47 3.19 -13.75 15.56
N PHE A 48 3.54 -12.53 15.17
CA PHE A 48 4.88 -11.95 15.22
C PHE A 48 4.83 -10.61 15.98
N LEU A 49 5.67 -9.64 15.60
CA LEU A 49 5.83 -8.35 16.29
C LEU A 49 4.98 -7.20 15.71
N ASN A 50 3.84 -7.49 15.10
CA ASN A 50 2.99 -6.48 14.43
C ASN A 50 3.74 -5.60 13.41
N LYS A 51 4.83 -6.07 12.81
CA LYS A 51 5.67 -5.35 11.83
C LYS A 51 5.89 -6.16 10.54
N CYS A 52 4.97 -7.07 10.20
CA CYS A 52 5.14 -7.94 9.05
C CYS A 52 5.07 -7.16 7.74
N SER A 53 6.07 -7.34 6.88
CA SER A 53 6.00 -6.93 5.48
C SER A 53 5.01 -7.83 4.74
N ILE A 54 4.09 -7.24 3.98
CA ILE A 54 3.06 -7.98 3.24
C ILE A 54 3.41 -7.98 1.76
N THR A 55 3.63 -9.17 1.21
CA THR A 55 3.98 -9.46 -0.18
C THR A 55 3.04 -10.52 -0.75
N LYS A 56 3.07 -10.74 -2.07
CA LYS A 56 2.27 -11.79 -2.74
C LYS A 56 2.45 -13.17 -2.08
N ASN A 57 3.67 -13.48 -1.66
CA ASN A 57 4.05 -14.80 -1.15
C ASN A 57 3.68 -14.99 0.32
N ASN A 58 3.81 -13.94 1.15
CA ASN A 58 3.64 -14.03 2.60
C ASN A 58 2.31 -13.43 3.13
N ARG A 59 1.44 -12.88 2.26
CA ARG A 59 0.15 -12.27 2.66
C ARG A 59 -0.83 -13.20 3.38
N ARG A 60 -0.53 -14.48 3.52
CA ARG A 60 -1.30 -15.45 4.31
C ARG A 60 -0.76 -15.63 5.73
N SER A 61 0.52 -15.31 5.95
CA SER A 61 1.23 -15.57 7.21
C SER A 61 0.78 -14.66 8.35
N CYS A 62 0.29 -13.45 8.06
CA CYS A 62 -0.23 -12.54 9.08
C CYS A 62 -1.49 -11.81 8.61
N GLN A 63 -2.65 -12.23 9.14
CA GLN A 63 -3.92 -11.58 8.83
C GLN A 63 -4.01 -10.18 9.46
N ALA A 64 -3.50 -10.00 10.68
CA ALA A 64 -3.54 -8.71 11.39
C ALA A 64 -2.78 -7.60 10.64
N CYS A 65 -1.51 -7.83 10.30
CA CYS A 65 -0.71 -6.85 9.57
C CYS A 65 -1.24 -6.61 8.15
N ARG A 66 -1.80 -7.65 7.51
CA ARG A 66 -2.45 -7.47 6.21
C ARG A 66 -3.68 -6.57 6.29
N PHE A 67 -4.53 -6.77 7.31
CA PHE A 67 -5.72 -5.94 7.49
C PHE A 67 -5.36 -4.50 7.83
N ARG A 68 -4.38 -4.30 8.72
CA ARG A 68 -3.86 -2.96 9.00
C ARG A 68 -3.35 -2.29 7.73
N LYS A 69 -2.53 -2.98 6.93
CA LYS A 69 -2.04 -2.43 5.67
C LYS A 69 -3.16 -2.11 4.66
N CYS A 70 -4.26 -2.88 4.65
CA CYS A 70 -5.45 -2.51 3.87
C CYS A 70 -6.02 -1.15 4.32
N GLN A 71 -6.14 -0.92 5.63
CA GLN A 71 -6.63 0.34 6.18
C GLN A 71 -5.64 1.49 5.93
N ASP A 72 -4.34 1.25 6.08
CA ASP A 72 -3.27 2.25 5.88
C ASP A 72 -3.26 2.81 4.45
N ILE A 73 -3.55 1.98 3.44
CA ILE A 73 -3.67 2.43 2.04
C ILE A 73 -5.05 3.04 1.72
N GLY A 74 -5.93 3.16 2.71
CA GLY A 74 -7.24 3.81 2.57
C GLY A 74 -8.41 2.89 2.23
N MET A 75 -8.31 1.57 2.43
CA MET A 75 -9.48 0.68 2.25
C MET A 75 -10.54 0.95 3.34
N ARG A 76 -11.79 1.20 2.94
CA ARG A 76 -12.89 1.57 3.87
C ARG A 76 -14.17 0.75 3.62
N SER A 77 -14.95 0.49 4.68
CA SER A 77 -16.17 -0.34 4.65
C SER A 77 -17.49 0.42 4.39
N GLY A 78 -17.46 1.73 4.14
CA GLY A 78 -18.65 2.57 4.04
C GLY A 78 -18.93 3.08 2.63
N LYS A 79 -20.23 3.17 2.28
CA LYS A 79 -20.72 3.99 1.16
C LYS A 79 -20.31 5.44 1.45
N SER A 80 -19.33 5.97 0.73
CA SER A 80 -19.05 7.40 0.75
C SER A 80 -20.22 8.13 0.08
N SER A 81 -21.23 8.56 0.83
CA SER A 81 -22.04 9.71 0.46
C SER A 81 -21.19 10.96 0.58
N SER A 82 -20.25 11.12 -0.35
CA SER A 82 -19.62 12.39 -0.70
C SER A 82 -19.05 12.17 -2.09
N ALA A 83 -19.72 12.77 -3.07
CA ALA A 83 -19.29 12.79 -4.45
C ALA A 83 -17.82 13.22 -4.53
N HIS A 84 -16.97 12.37 -5.09
CA HIS A 84 -15.86 12.86 -5.88
C HIS A 84 -15.81 12.08 -7.20
N PRO A 85 -16.11 12.74 -8.34
CA PRO A 85 -15.56 12.29 -9.61
C PRO A 85 -14.03 12.42 -9.48
N GLY A 86 -13.26 11.41 -9.88
CA GLY A 86 -11.79 11.51 -9.83
C GLY A 86 -11.25 12.62 -10.75
N PRO A 87 -9.94 12.74 -10.96
CA PRO A 87 -8.78 12.34 -10.15
C PRO A 87 -8.08 13.58 -9.57
N ARG A 88 -7.28 13.43 -8.50
CA ARG A 88 -6.19 14.38 -8.19
C ARG A 88 -4.91 13.62 -7.88
N LEU A 89 -4.06 13.54 -8.91
CA LEU A 89 -2.62 13.69 -8.76
C LEU A 89 -2.34 15.19 -8.99
N PRO A 90 -1.37 15.83 -8.30
CA PRO A 90 0.04 15.49 -8.46
C PRO A 90 0.85 15.29 -7.17
N LEU A 91 1.83 14.40 -7.34
CA LEU A 91 3.16 14.28 -6.72
C LEU A 91 3.57 15.35 -5.71
N ASN A 92 3.78 14.93 -4.46
CA ASN A 92 4.82 15.40 -3.53
C ASN A 92 4.95 14.37 -2.39
N HIS A 93 5.32 13.13 -2.73
CA HIS A 93 5.97 12.26 -1.75
C HIS A 93 7.46 12.34 -2.03
N GLU A 94 8.14 13.11 -1.18
CA GLU A 94 9.58 12.99 -0.93
C GLU A 94 9.95 11.49 -0.91
N PRO A 95 10.89 11.04 -1.75
CA PRO A 95 11.37 9.68 -1.67
C PRO A 95 12.07 9.52 -0.31
N HIS A 96 11.48 8.71 0.57
CA HIS A 96 12.19 8.15 1.71
C HIS A 96 13.50 7.54 1.19
N GLN A 97 14.60 8.21 1.50
CA GLN A 97 15.94 7.84 1.11
C GLN A 97 16.26 6.47 1.72
N CYS A 98 16.37 5.45 0.87
CA CYS A 98 17.13 4.26 1.19
C CYS A 98 18.61 4.68 1.21
N SER A 99 19.18 4.82 2.40
CA SER A 99 20.60 5.09 2.60
C SER A 99 21.44 3.95 2.00
N ASN A 100 22.13 4.22 0.90
CA ASN A 100 23.31 3.46 0.49
C ASN A 100 24.55 4.19 1.02
N PRO A 101 25.47 3.52 1.74
CA PRO A 101 26.75 4.10 2.11
C PRO A 101 27.73 3.90 0.95
N GLY A 102 28.30 4.99 0.44
CA GLY A 102 29.45 4.91 -0.45
C GLY A 102 29.40 5.94 -1.57
N SER A 103 30.20 7.01 -1.40
CA SER A 103 30.88 7.83 -2.42
C SER A 103 30.82 9.31 -2.04
N SER A 104 31.74 9.79 -1.21
CA SER A 104 32.05 11.24 -1.13
C SER A 104 33.27 11.54 -1.99
N PRO A 105 33.14 12.32 -3.08
CA PRO A 105 34.28 12.96 -3.71
C PRO A 105 34.67 14.22 -2.95
N ARG A 106 35.95 14.57 -3.07
CA ARG A 106 36.69 15.57 -2.31
C ARG A 106 36.10 16.98 -2.41
N LEU A 107 36.10 17.68 -1.28
CA LEU A 107 35.69 19.08 -1.14
C LEU A 107 36.70 20.02 -1.83
N ASN A 108 36.11 20.97 -2.56
CA ASN A 108 36.70 22.08 -3.26
C ASN A 108 37.50 23.01 -2.31
N ARG A 109 38.74 23.38 -2.65
CA ARG A 109 39.49 24.42 -1.93
C ARG A 109 39.63 25.65 -2.84
N TYR A 110 39.09 26.74 -2.32
CA TYR A 110 38.93 28.07 -2.90
C TYR A 110 40.15 28.63 -3.63
N LEU A 111 39.83 29.33 -4.72
CA LEU A 111 40.58 30.45 -5.29
C LEU A 111 40.85 31.52 -4.22
N LEU A 112 42.14 31.82 -4.01
CA LEU A 112 42.72 33.14 -3.78
C LEU A 112 44.20 33.04 -4.17
#